data_AF-A0A8A1LIX1-F1
#
_entry.id   AF-A0A8A1LIX1-F1
#
_cell.length_a   1.000
_cell.length_b   1.000
_cell.length_c   1.000
_cell.angle_alpha   90.00
_cell.angle_beta   90.00
_cell.angle_gamma   90.00
#
_symmetry.space_group_name_H-M   'P 1'
#
loop_
_entity.id
_entity.type
_entity.pdbx_description
1 polymer ?
#
loop_
_entity_poly.entity_id
_entity_poly.type
_entity_poly.pdbx_seq_one_letter_code
_entity_poly.pdbx_strand_id
1 'polypeptide(L)'
;MRKANQALPDLGSPCPWAAFGSVVVNHTTAEELGDLICSGVNENLKSGNPVSHGEIAAITNCTDILTNKDGRFKLTSLEALEAFKEFTLYTNAESCPMCAAAIRWAGFKEYLYGTSMETLIRMGWPQIRISSREVFEHSTDLPSSSNIIGGILMNETDTYFAWQFDPSSPCPRGCDRPRAGRNCRRSERRPGFCYQKGLTWMCRVSDVIKSYIIDSGISLKTLVS
;
A
#
# COMPACT_ATOMS: atom_id res chain seq x y z
N MET A 1 7.40 6.20 0.89
CA MET A 1 6.61 5.29 1.76
C MET A 1 5.10 5.56 1.79
N ARG A 2 4.60 6.71 2.27
CA ARG A 2 3.13 6.96 2.34
C ARG A 2 2.39 6.78 1.00
N LYS A 3 3.04 7.08 -0.12
CA LYS A 3 2.52 6.80 -1.48
C LYS A 3 2.27 5.31 -1.75
N ALA A 4 3.10 4.41 -1.23
CA ALA A 4 2.86 2.96 -1.32
C ALA A 4 1.59 2.55 -0.56
N ASN A 5 1.37 3.12 0.64
CA ASN A 5 0.14 2.91 1.40
C ASN A 5 -1.10 3.51 0.70
N GLN A 6 -0.94 4.64 0.00
CA GLN A 6 -2.01 5.30 -0.76
C GLN A 6 -2.44 4.54 -2.01
N ALA A 7 -1.62 3.61 -2.52
CA ALA A 7 -1.99 2.74 -3.66
C ALA A 7 -2.89 1.56 -3.25
N LEU A 8 -2.88 1.16 -1.97
CA LEU A 8 -3.64 0.02 -1.46
C LEU A 8 -5.16 0.04 -1.73
N PRO A 9 -5.86 1.20 -1.80
CA PRO A 9 -7.26 1.25 -2.22
C PRO A 9 -7.53 0.66 -3.62
N ASP A 10 -6.52 0.55 -4.48
CA ASP A 10 -6.64 -0.08 -5.82
C ASP A 10 -7.00 -1.58 -5.73
N LEU A 11 -6.84 -2.18 -4.55
CA LEU A 11 -7.31 -3.53 -4.22
C LEU A 11 -8.84 -3.58 -3.97
N GLY A 12 -9.55 -2.46 -4.08
CA GLY A 12 -11.01 -2.39 -4.07
C GLY A 12 -11.68 -2.34 -2.69
N SER A 13 -10.91 -2.27 -1.60
CA SER A 13 -11.40 -2.25 -0.22
C SER A 13 -10.61 -1.26 0.65
N PRO A 14 -11.24 -0.57 1.63
CA PRO A 14 -10.52 0.20 2.66
C PRO A 14 -9.76 -0.67 3.67
N CYS A 15 -10.05 -1.97 3.72
CA CYS A 15 -9.25 -2.98 4.42
C CYS A 15 -8.98 -4.13 3.46
N PRO A 16 -8.07 -3.93 2.49
CA PRO A 16 -7.75 -4.99 1.56
C PRO A 16 -6.96 -6.08 2.28
N TRP A 17 -7.22 -7.33 1.93
CA TRP A 17 -6.38 -8.44 2.36
C TRP A 17 -5.05 -8.39 1.62
N ALA A 18 -3.96 -8.83 2.26
CA ALA A 18 -2.61 -8.79 1.68
C ALA A 18 -2.27 -7.40 1.13
N ALA A 19 -2.49 -6.37 1.95
CA ALA A 19 -2.28 -4.96 1.67
C ALA A 19 -0.79 -4.57 1.50
N PHE A 20 -0.06 -5.29 0.65
CA PHE A 20 1.31 -4.97 0.27
C PHE A 20 1.29 -4.04 -0.93
N GLY A 21 1.99 -2.92 -0.80
CA GLY A 21 2.05 -1.87 -1.81
C GLY A 21 3.47 -1.37 -1.96
N SER A 22 3.80 -0.96 -3.17
CA SER A 22 5.12 -0.49 -3.54
C SER A 22 5.05 0.67 -4.53
N VAL A 23 6.05 1.53 -4.50
CA VAL A 23 6.23 2.63 -5.45
C VAL A 23 7.69 2.73 -5.85
N VAL A 24 7.90 3.21 -7.07
CA VAL A 24 9.24 3.50 -7.60
C VAL A 24 9.33 4.99 -7.88
N VAL A 25 10.37 5.62 -7.36
CA VAL A 25 10.57 7.07 -7.40
C VAL A 25 11.95 7.37 -8.00
N ASN A 26 11.99 8.37 -8.87
CA ASN A 26 13.21 8.94 -9.39
C ASN A 26 13.58 10.20 -8.60
N HIS A 27 14.68 10.14 -7.85
CA HIS A 27 15.20 11.26 -7.05
C HIS A 27 16.25 12.11 -7.78
N THR A 28 16.48 11.88 -9.07
CA THR A 28 17.40 12.70 -9.89
C THR A 28 16.75 13.97 -10.43
N THR A 29 15.45 14.14 -10.24
CA THR A 29 14.71 15.34 -10.67
C THR A 29 14.87 16.47 -9.66
N ALA A 30 14.50 17.69 -10.07
CA ALA A 30 14.53 18.86 -9.18
C ALA A 30 13.40 18.89 -8.14
N GLU A 31 12.51 17.89 -8.14
CA GLU A 31 11.39 17.81 -7.20
C GLU A 31 11.86 17.35 -5.83
N GLU A 32 11.48 18.07 -4.77
CA GLU A 32 11.92 17.81 -3.40
C GLU A 32 11.64 16.38 -2.91
N LEU A 33 10.53 15.78 -3.36
CA LEU A 33 10.10 14.43 -2.98
C LEU A 33 10.42 13.36 -4.04
N GLY A 34 11.04 13.76 -5.16
CA GLY A 34 11.28 12.93 -6.34
C GLY A 34 10.05 12.71 -7.22
N ASP A 35 10.30 12.28 -8.46
CA ASP A 35 9.29 11.98 -9.47
C ASP A 35 8.76 10.55 -9.32
N LEU A 36 7.46 10.41 -9.01
CA LEU A 36 6.82 9.09 -8.89
C LEU A 36 6.63 8.47 -10.28
N ILE A 37 7.38 7.39 -10.55
CA ILE A 37 7.34 6.71 -11.85
C ILE A 37 6.14 5.78 -11.94
N CYS A 38 5.95 4.94 -10.93
CA CYS A 38 4.88 3.96 -10.91
C CYS A 38 4.55 3.49 -9.49
N SER A 39 3.42 2.79 -9.37
CA SER A 39 3.00 2.06 -8.18
C SER A 39 2.62 0.62 -8.53
N GLY A 40 2.68 -0.26 -7.53
CA GLY A 40 2.22 -1.63 -7.61
C GLY A 40 1.60 -2.05 -6.28
N VAL A 41 0.62 -2.94 -6.35
CA VAL A 41 -0.02 -3.56 -5.17
C VAL A 41 -0.04 -5.06 -5.36
N ASN A 42 -0.21 -5.81 -4.28
CA ASN A 42 -0.31 -7.27 -4.38
C ASN A 42 -1.66 -7.66 -5.00
N GLU A 43 -1.61 -8.08 -6.26
CA GLU A 43 -2.78 -8.42 -7.06
C GLU A 43 -2.99 -9.93 -7.22
N ASN A 44 -2.26 -10.78 -6.47
CA ASN A 44 -2.26 -12.23 -6.71
C ASN A 44 -3.67 -12.86 -6.69
N LEU A 45 -4.56 -12.42 -5.79
CA LEU A 45 -5.95 -12.88 -5.72
C LEU A 45 -6.79 -12.39 -6.90
N LYS A 46 -6.49 -11.20 -7.44
CA LYS A 46 -7.22 -10.58 -8.54
C LYS A 46 -6.77 -11.15 -9.89
N SER A 47 -5.47 -11.37 -10.06
CA SER A 47 -4.88 -11.87 -11.31
C SER A 47 -4.82 -13.40 -11.39
N GLY A 48 -4.90 -14.09 -10.25
CA GLY A 48 -4.63 -15.54 -10.17
C GLY A 48 -3.14 -15.90 -10.31
N ASN A 49 -2.26 -14.91 -10.44
CA ASN A 49 -0.82 -15.12 -10.53
C ASN A 49 -0.18 -15.08 -9.13
N PRO A 50 0.37 -16.20 -8.62
CA PRO A 50 0.89 -16.26 -7.26
C PRO A 50 2.09 -15.35 -7.01
N VAL A 51 2.79 -14.90 -8.06
CA VAL A 51 3.98 -14.04 -7.92
C VAL A 51 3.67 -12.55 -8.10
N SER A 52 2.41 -12.16 -8.36
CA SER A 52 1.99 -10.75 -8.49
C SER A 52 1.93 -10.02 -7.14
N HIS A 53 3.07 -9.96 -6.45
CA HIS A 53 3.26 -9.14 -5.25
C HIS A 53 3.45 -7.66 -5.60
N GLY A 54 3.33 -6.77 -4.62
CA GLY A 54 3.39 -5.32 -4.85
C GLY A 54 4.69 -4.87 -5.53
N GLU A 55 5.82 -5.48 -5.17
CA GLU A 55 7.13 -5.16 -5.74
C GLU A 55 7.25 -5.64 -7.18
N ILE A 56 6.79 -6.86 -7.47
CA ILE A 56 6.79 -7.41 -8.83
C ILE A 56 5.85 -6.58 -9.72
N ALA A 57 4.65 -6.29 -9.23
CA ALA A 57 3.68 -5.45 -9.93
C ALA A 57 4.24 -4.05 -10.20
N ALA A 58 4.94 -3.44 -9.24
CA ALA A 58 5.58 -2.14 -9.45
C ALA A 58 6.68 -2.21 -10.52
N ILE A 59 7.56 -3.20 -10.49
CA ILE A 59 8.61 -3.37 -11.52
C ILE A 59 7.99 -3.55 -12.92
N THR A 60 6.96 -4.38 -13.04
CA THR A 60 6.23 -4.59 -14.30
C THR A 60 5.57 -3.29 -14.78
N ASN A 61 4.79 -2.64 -13.92
CA ASN A 61 4.10 -1.39 -14.25
C ASN A 61 5.09 -0.28 -14.65
N CYS A 62 6.22 -0.16 -13.95
CA CYS A 62 7.28 0.77 -14.32
C CYS A 62 7.88 0.44 -15.68
N THR A 63 8.13 -0.84 -15.97
CA THR A 63 8.66 -1.25 -17.29
C THR A 63 7.70 -0.84 -18.41
N ASP A 64 6.40 -1.06 -18.22
CA ASP A 64 5.38 -0.67 -19.19
C ASP A 64 5.33 0.86 -19.37
N ILE A 65 5.36 1.63 -18.27
CA ILE A 65 5.34 3.11 -18.32
C ILE A 65 6.60 3.67 -18.99
N LEU A 66 7.77 3.13 -18.67
CA LEU A 66 9.05 3.61 -19.18
C LEU A 66 9.19 3.34 -20.67
N THR A 67 8.72 2.18 -21.14
CA THR A 67 8.91 1.72 -22.53
C THR A 67 7.72 1.99 -23.45
N ASN A 68 6.61 2.53 -22.91
CA ASN A 68 5.46 2.92 -23.71
C ASN A 68 5.85 3.98 -24.76
N LYS A 69 5.69 3.65 -26.04
CA LYS A 69 6.02 4.51 -27.19
C LYS A 69 5.21 5.81 -27.23
N ASP A 70 4.01 5.78 -26.67
CA ASP A 70 3.11 6.93 -26.57
C ASP A 70 3.17 7.57 -25.17
N GLY A 71 4.00 7.02 -24.28
CA GLY A 71 4.14 7.45 -22.89
C GLY A 71 5.05 8.66 -22.69
N ARG A 72 5.25 9.01 -21.42
CA ARG A 72 6.10 10.14 -21.00
C ARG A 72 7.59 9.90 -21.30
N PHE A 73 8.08 8.67 -21.13
CA PHE A 73 9.52 8.37 -21.14
C PHE A 73 10.00 7.80 -22.48
N LYS A 74 9.24 6.88 -23.10
CA LYS A 74 9.50 6.31 -24.43
C LYS A 74 10.90 5.69 -24.57
N LEU A 75 11.41 5.13 -23.48
CA LEU A 75 12.72 4.52 -23.43
C LEU A 75 12.73 3.22 -24.24
N THR A 76 13.86 2.93 -24.87
CA THR A 76 14.16 1.59 -25.34
C THR A 76 14.29 0.63 -24.15
N SER A 77 14.22 -0.68 -24.41
CA SER A 77 14.39 -1.67 -23.34
C SER A 77 15.73 -1.53 -22.61
N LEU A 78 16.80 -1.16 -23.33
CA LEU A 78 18.11 -0.97 -22.72
C LEU A 78 18.15 0.29 -21.83
N GLU A 79 17.60 1.40 -22.31
CA GLU A 79 17.51 2.63 -21.52
C GLU A 79 16.64 2.46 -20.28
N ALA A 80 15.55 1.68 -20.36
CA ALA A 80 14.72 1.38 -19.20
C ALA A 80 15.47 0.54 -18.15
N LEU A 81 16.26 -0.46 -18.57
CA LEU A 81 17.10 -1.25 -17.67
C LEU A 81 18.17 -0.39 -16.96
N GLU A 82 18.74 0.60 -17.66
CA GLU A 82 19.66 1.55 -17.04
C GLU A 82 18.93 2.52 -16.09
N ALA A 83 17.73 2.97 -16.45
CA ALA A 83 16.95 3.91 -15.63
C ALA A 83 16.60 3.33 -14.26
N PHE A 84 16.28 2.03 -14.17
CA PHE A 84 16.03 1.36 -12.88
C PHE A 84 17.17 1.55 -11.87
N LYS A 85 18.42 1.65 -12.34
CA LYS A 85 19.61 1.81 -11.48
C LYS A 85 19.70 3.16 -10.78
N GLU A 86 18.95 4.16 -11.25
CA GLU A 86 18.86 5.48 -10.59
C GLU A 86 17.62 5.60 -9.69
N PHE A 87 16.71 4.64 -9.74
CA PHE A 87 15.46 4.71 -9.01
C PHE A 87 15.58 4.12 -7.61
N THR A 88 14.65 4.57 -6.77
CA THR A 88 14.46 4.10 -5.41
C THR A 88 13.12 3.39 -5.31
N LEU A 89 13.14 2.15 -4.85
CA LEU A 89 11.92 1.38 -4.58
C LEU A 89 11.53 1.50 -3.10
N TYR A 90 10.29 1.90 -2.86
CA TYR A 90 9.67 1.88 -1.52
C TYR A 90 8.59 0.81 -1.47
N THR A 91 8.59 -0.02 -0.45
CA THR A 91 7.53 -1.01 -0.20
C THR A 91 7.08 -0.96 1.26
N ASN A 92 5.79 -1.13 1.53
CA ASN A 92 5.28 -0.96 2.88
C ASN A 92 5.65 -2.09 3.85
N ALA A 93 6.17 -3.21 3.35
CA ALA A 93 6.76 -4.27 4.17
C ALA A 93 7.99 -4.87 3.50
N GLU A 94 8.87 -5.47 4.30
CA GLU A 94 10.07 -6.15 3.81
C GLU A 94 9.70 -7.21 2.77
N SER A 95 10.34 -7.11 1.61
CA SER A 95 10.18 -8.02 0.50
C SER A 95 10.55 -9.45 0.87
N CYS A 96 9.68 -10.38 0.48
CA CYS A 96 10.00 -11.81 0.54
C CYS A 96 11.18 -12.14 -0.39
N PRO A 97 11.83 -13.31 -0.25
CA PRO A 97 13.05 -13.63 -1.01
C PRO A 97 12.90 -13.50 -2.53
N MET A 98 11.72 -13.84 -3.08
CA MET A 98 11.41 -13.66 -4.49
C MET A 98 11.46 -12.19 -4.91
N CYS A 99 10.80 -11.33 -4.15
CA CYS A 99 10.73 -9.90 -4.45
C CYS A 99 12.08 -9.22 -4.21
N ALA A 100 12.78 -9.58 -3.13
CA ALA A 100 14.13 -9.10 -2.86
C ALA A 100 15.10 -9.47 -4.00
N ALA A 101 15.05 -10.70 -4.50
CA ALA A 101 15.84 -11.12 -5.65
C ALA A 101 15.47 -10.34 -6.92
N ALA A 102 14.17 -10.12 -7.19
CA ALA A 102 13.73 -9.32 -8.34
C ALA A 102 14.20 -7.85 -8.25
N ILE A 103 14.12 -7.23 -7.08
CA ILE A 103 14.64 -5.88 -6.82
C ILE A 103 16.15 -5.84 -7.07
N ARG A 104 16.88 -6.84 -6.57
CA ARG A 104 18.31 -6.95 -6.75
C ARG A 104 18.71 -7.07 -8.22
N TRP A 105 17.99 -7.89 -8.99
CA TRP A 105 18.17 -8.04 -10.44
C TRP A 105 17.83 -6.77 -11.23
N ALA A 106 16.77 -6.05 -10.83
CA ALA A 106 16.42 -4.76 -11.43
C ALA A 106 17.48 -3.68 -11.16
N GLY A 107 18.30 -3.86 -10.12
CA GLY A 107 19.47 -3.04 -9.87
C GLY A 107 19.18 -1.66 -9.28
N PHE A 108 18.03 -1.48 -8.63
CA PHE A 108 17.64 -0.25 -7.96
C PHE A 108 18.77 0.34 -7.11
N LYS A 109 18.92 1.67 -7.15
CA LYS A 109 19.89 2.41 -6.33
C LYS A 109 19.65 2.19 -4.85
N GLU A 110 18.38 2.23 -4.47
CA GLU A 110 17.93 2.11 -3.10
C GLU A 110 16.66 1.28 -3.01
N TYR A 111 16.57 0.51 -1.94
CA TYR A 111 15.43 -0.30 -1.58
C TYR A 111 15.06 -0.01 -0.13
N LEU A 112 13.87 0.55 0.07
CA LEU A 112 13.37 0.95 1.37
C LEU A 112 12.09 0.20 1.72
N TYR A 113 12.03 -0.31 2.94
CA TYR A 113 10.84 -1.02 3.43
C TYR A 113 10.37 -0.53 4.79
N GLY A 114 9.07 -0.69 5.04
CA GLY A 114 8.42 -0.37 6.32
C GLY A 114 8.48 -1.53 7.30
N THR A 115 7.35 -2.23 7.44
CA THR A 115 7.18 -3.38 8.36
C THR A 115 8.21 -4.46 8.07
N SER A 116 8.96 -4.89 9.07
CA SER A 116 9.98 -5.95 8.89
C SER A 116 9.37 -7.34 8.73
N MET A 117 10.12 -8.27 8.12
CA MET A 117 9.73 -9.68 7.98
C MET A 117 9.44 -10.31 9.34
N GLU A 118 10.27 -10.03 10.34
CA GLU A 118 10.05 -10.50 11.72
C GLU A 118 8.73 -10.00 12.31
N THR A 119 8.34 -8.77 11.99
CA THR A 119 7.06 -8.20 12.43
C THR A 119 5.89 -8.87 11.71
N LEU A 120 5.99 -9.09 10.39
CA LEU A 120 5.01 -9.85 9.62
C LEU A 120 4.80 -11.26 10.20
N ILE A 121 5.89 -11.98 10.50
CA ILE A 121 5.85 -13.33 11.09
C ILE A 121 5.13 -13.30 12.45
N ARG A 122 5.46 -12.32 13.32
CA ARG A 122 4.77 -12.15 14.61
C ARG A 122 3.27 -11.88 14.46
N MET A 123 2.87 -11.19 13.38
CA MET A 123 1.47 -10.95 13.03
C MET A 123 0.80 -12.14 12.33
N GLY A 124 1.47 -13.29 12.21
CA GLY A 124 0.90 -14.51 11.62
C GLY A 124 1.04 -14.63 10.11
N TRP A 125 1.77 -13.72 9.44
CA TRP A 125 2.03 -13.85 8.02
C TRP A 125 3.05 -14.96 7.74
N PRO A 126 2.73 -15.90 6.84
CA PRO A 126 3.71 -16.89 6.40
C PRO A 126 4.81 -16.21 5.59
N GLN A 127 6.07 -16.55 5.88
CA GLN A 127 7.25 -16.02 5.18
C GLN A 127 8.28 -17.14 4.99
N ILE A 128 9.00 -17.09 3.87
CA ILE A 128 10.27 -17.79 3.73
C ILE A 128 11.30 -16.95 4.48
N ARG A 129 11.91 -17.51 5.53
CA ARG A 129 12.76 -16.78 6.48
C ARG A 129 14.19 -16.56 5.96
N ILE A 130 14.28 -15.91 4.81
CA ILE A 130 15.53 -15.39 4.25
C ILE A 130 15.31 -13.89 4.13
N SER A 131 16.05 -13.10 4.89
CA SER A 131 15.84 -11.65 4.91
C SER A 131 16.20 -11.01 3.57
N SER A 132 15.67 -9.81 3.29
CA SER A 132 16.11 -9.07 2.10
C SER A 132 17.62 -8.79 2.12
N ARG A 133 18.17 -8.56 3.32
CA ARG A 133 19.61 -8.34 3.50
C ARG A 133 20.43 -9.56 3.13
N GLU A 134 20.00 -10.75 3.58
CA GLU A 134 20.66 -12.02 3.26
C GLU A 134 20.67 -12.28 1.75
N VAL A 135 19.55 -12.04 1.05
CA VAL A 135 19.51 -12.13 -0.42
C VAL A 135 20.55 -11.22 -1.07
N PHE A 136 20.70 -9.99 -0.58
CA PHE A 136 21.64 -9.02 -1.15
C PHE A 136 23.09 -9.39 -0.83
N GLU A 137 23.38 -9.84 0.40
CA GLU A 137 24.70 -10.33 0.82
C GLU A 137 25.17 -11.54 -0.01
N HIS A 138 24.24 -12.39 -0.46
CA HIS A 138 24.53 -13.54 -1.34
C HIS A 138 24.49 -13.21 -2.84
N SER A 139 24.50 -11.93 -3.23
CA SER A 139 24.35 -11.49 -4.63
C SER A 139 25.45 -10.51 -5.08
N THR A 140 26.66 -10.68 -4.54
CA THR A 140 27.81 -9.80 -4.81
C THR A 140 28.34 -9.90 -6.25
N ASP A 141 28.00 -10.95 -6.98
CA ASP A 141 28.41 -11.14 -8.38
C ASP A 141 27.64 -10.25 -9.37
N LEU A 142 26.57 -9.59 -8.91
CA LEU A 142 25.77 -8.68 -9.74
C LEU A 142 26.40 -7.28 -9.74
N PRO A 143 26.40 -6.57 -10.89
CA PRO A 143 27.22 -5.38 -11.10
C PRO A 143 26.73 -4.13 -10.38
N SER A 144 25.44 -4.04 -10.05
CA SER A 144 24.87 -2.90 -9.33
C SER A 144 25.09 -3.04 -7.83
N SER A 145 25.25 -1.91 -7.15
CA SER A 145 25.21 -1.85 -5.69
C SER A 145 23.94 -1.13 -5.26
N SER A 146 23.25 -1.67 -4.25
CA SER A 146 21.96 -1.15 -3.81
C SER A 146 21.98 -0.91 -2.31
N ASN A 147 21.52 0.26 -1.87
CA ASN A 147 21.38 0.55 -0.45
C ASN A 147 20.05 0.01 0.09
N ILE A 148 20.07 -0.63 1.26
CA ILE A 148 18.87 -1.20 1.89
C ILE A 148 18.58 -0.46 3.19
N ILE A 149 17.39 0.12 3.30
CA ILE A 149 16.96 0.85 4.50
C ILE A 149 15.61 0.30 4.98
N GLY A 150 15.62 -0.35 6.14
CA GLY A 150 14.43 -0.91 6.77
C GLY A 150 13.80 0.00 7.81
N GLY A 151 12.56 -0.34 8.21
CA GLY A 151 11.89 0.28 9.35
C GLY A 151 11.28 1.66 9.07
N ILE A 152 11.04 2.00 7.81
CA ILE A 152 10.50 3.31 7.42
C ILE A 152 9.00 3.38 7.70
N LEU A 153 8.60 4.28 8.62
CA LEU A 153 7.20 4.50 9.02
C LEU A 153 6.48 3.23 9.52
N MET A 154 7.15 2.37 10.30
CA MET A 154 6.53 1.15 10.86
C MET A 154 5.25 1.43 11.65
N ASN A 155 5.17 2.58 12.34
CA ASN A 155 3.98 3.02 13.05
C ASN A 155 2.75 3.19 12.13
N GLU A 156 2.97 3.46 10.84
CA GLU A 156 1.92 3.53 9.82
C GLU A 156 1.75 2.20 9.10
N THR A 157 2.85 1.54 8.68
CA THR A 157 2.79 0.34 7.83
C THR A 157 2.29 -0.89 8.58
N ASP A 158 2.67 -1.09 9.85
CA ASP A 158 2.29 -2.26 10.65
C ASP A 158 0.76 -2.38 10.79
N THR A 159 0.07 -1.25 10.81
CA THR A 159 -1.39 -1.17 10.95
C THR A 159 -2.13 -1.83 9.78
N TYR A 160 -1.51 -1.94 8.61
CA TYR A 160 -2.11 -2.61 7.46
C TYR A 160 -2.08 -4.15 7.59
N PHE A 161 -1.18 -4.69 8.40
CA PHE A 161 -0.93 -6.13 8.52
C PHE A 161 -1.45 -6.74 9.83
N ALA A 162 -1.50 -5.95 10.90
CA ALA A 162 -1.81 -6.43 12.26
C ALA A 162 -3.20 -7.09 12.39
N TRP A 163 -4.23 -6.56 11.73
CA TRP A 163 -5.63 -6.98 11.94
C TRP A 163 -6.05 -8.25 11.20
N GLN A 164 -5.25 -8.70 10.23
CA GLN A 164 -5.64 -9.73 9.25
C GLN A 164 -5.69 -11.13 9.87
N PHE A 165 -4.73 -11.46 10.74
CA PHE A 165 -4.67 -12.74 11.44
C PHE A 165 -4.90 -12.63 12.96
N ASP A 166 -5.01 -11.41 13.49
CA ASP A 166 -5.31 -11.17 14.90
C ASP A 166 -6.73 -10.60 15.08
N PRO A 167 -7.66 -11.37 15.70
CA PRO A 167 -9.01 -10.92 16.04
C PRO A 167 -9.06 -9.73 16.99
N SER A 168 -8.04 -9.56 17.84
CA SER A 168 -7.99 -8.53 18.87
C SER A 168 -7.52 -7.18 18.34
N SER A 169 -6.75 -7.18 17.26
CA SER A 169 -6.28 -5.97 16.59
C SER A 169 -7.44 -5.15 15.99
N PRO A 170 -7.38 -3.79 16.06
CA PRO A 170 -8.43 -2.93 15.53
C PRO A 170 -8.49 -3.00 13.99
N CYS A 171 -9.69 -2.91 13.44
CA CYS A 171 -9.85 -2.83 11.99
C CYS A 171 -9.32 -1.51 11.42
N PRO A 172 -8.84 -1.50 10.17
CA PRO A 172 -8.48 -0.27 9.47
C PRO A 172 -9.65 0.71 9.41
N ARG A 173 -9.33 2.00 9.28
CA ARG A 173 -10.34 3.05 9.14
C ARG A 173 -11.26 2.75 7.95
N GLY A 174 -12.57 2.81 8.19
CA GLY A 174 -13.58 2.47 7.17
C GLY A 174 -13.96 0.99 7.14
N CYS A 175 -13.45 0.18 8.07
CA CYS A 175 -13.82 -1.22 8.26
C CYS A 175 -14.30 -1.50 9.69
N ASP A 176 -15.20 -2.47 9.81
CA ASP A 176 -15.69 -2.99 11.09
C ASP A 176 -15.55 -4.53 11.08
N ARG A 177 -15.38 -5.14 12.26
CA ARG A 177 -15.38 -6.60 12.44
C ARG A 177 -16.81 -7.05 12.81
N PRO A 178 -17.52 -7.83 11.98
CA PRO A 178 -18.85 -8.32 12.33
C PRO A 178 -18.80 -9.22 13.57
N ARG A 179 -19.82 -9.20 14.43
CA ARG A 179 -19.86 -10.02 15.67
C ARG A 179 -19.69 -11.52 15.43
N ALA A 180 -20.11 -12.02 14.27
CA ALA A 180 -19.98 -13.42 13.86
C ALA A 180 -18.78 -13.69 12.92
N GLY A 181 -18.00 -12.66 12.58
CA GLY A 181 -16.91 -12.72 11.61
C GLY A 181 -15.54 -12.57 12.26
N ARG A 182 -14.57 -13.38 11.81
CA ARG A 182 -13.18 -13.23 12.23
C ARG A 182 -12.43 -12.11 11.50
N ASN A 183 -12.90 -11.66 10.33
CA ASN A 183 -12.16 -10.72 9.49
C ASN A 183 -12.85 -9.35 9.44
N CYS A 184 -12.04 -8.29 9.35
CA CYS A 184 -12.54 -6.95 9.06
C CYS A 184 -13.16 -6.91 7.67
N ARG A 185 -14.27 -6.21 7.53
CA ARG A 185 -14.93 -5.95 6.24
C ARG A 185 -15.22 -4.46 6.14
N ARG A 186 -15.39 -3.96 4.91
CA ARG A 186 -15.84 -2.59 4.68
C ARG A 186 -17.05 -2.32 5.56
N SER A 187 -16.98 -1.24 6.33
CA SER A 187 -18.06 -0.83 7.20
C SER A 187 -19.28 -0.52 6.33
N GLU A 188 -20.35 -1.28 6.50
CA GLU A 188 -21.66 -0.97 5.93
C GLU A 188 -22.37 0.15 6.69
N ARG A 189 -21.65 0.95 7.51
CA ARG A 189 -22.22 2.16 8.11
C ARG A 189 -22.70 3.06 6.97
N ARG A 190 -23.97 2.88 6.62
CA ARG A 190 -24.69 3.71 5.68
C ARG A 190 -24.51 5.15 6.15
N PRO A 191 -24.21 6.10 5.25
CA PRO A 191 -24.41 7.50 5.59
C PRO A 191 -25.87 7.64 6.03
N GLY A 192 -26.10 7.99 7.29
CA GLY A 192 -27.43 8.26 7.82
C GLY A 192 -28.36 7.05 7.93
N PHE A 193 -28.27 6.29 9.03
CA PHE A 193 -29.47 5.63 9.53
C PHE A 193 -30.29 6.67 10.29
N CYS A 194 -31.40 7.08 9.68
CA CYS A 194 -32.50 7.74 10.36
C CYS A 194 -33.49 6.66 10.80
N TYR A 195 -33.88 6.65 12.08
CA TYR A 195 -34.97 5.81 12.55
C TYR A 195 -36.05 6.68 13.19
N GLN A 196 -37.31 6.29 13.02
CA GLN A 196 -38.44 7.05 13.50
C GLN A 196 -38.81 6.63 14.93
N LYS A 197 -38.91 7.60 15.84
CA LYS A 197 -39.39 7.41 17.21
C LYS A 197 -40.60 8.32 17.42
N GLY A 198 -41.80 7.77 17.26
CA GLY A 198 -43.04 8.55 17.24
C GLY A 198 -43.14 9.41 15.98
N LEU A 199 -43.30 10.72 16.13
CA LEU A 199 -43.34 11.69 15.01
C LEU A 199 -41.97 12.27 14.67
N THR A 200 -40.89 11.80 15.32
CA THR A 200 -39.56 12.39 15.19
C THR A 200 -38.59 11.42 14.52
N TRP A 201 -37.86 11.91 13.52
CA TRP A 201 -36.79 11.17 12.86
C TRP A 201 -35.45 11.43 13.58
N MET A 202 -34.80 10.36 14.05
CA MET A 202 -33.49 10.42 14.69
C MET A 202 -32.43 9.93 13.73
N CYS A 203 -31.65 10.86 13.16
CA CYS A 203 -30.58 10.57 12.22
C CYS A 203 -29.20 10.64 12.89
N ARG A 204 -28.37 9.61 12.68
CA ARG A 204 -26.96 9.66 13.11
C ARG A 204 -26.11 10.28 12.00
N VAL A 205 -25.79 11.56 12.14
CA VAL A 205 -24.98 12.35 11.20
C VAL A 205 -23.48 12.06 11.44
N SER A 206 -22.71 11.80 10.38
CA SER A 206 -21.25 11.56 10.52
C SER A 206 -20.54 12.82 11.03
N ASP A 207 -19.41 12.67 11.71
CA ASP A 207 -18.70 13.83 12.28
C ASP A 207 -18.18 14.81 11.20
N VAL A 208 -17.99 14.33 9.96
CA VAL A 208 -17.65 15.16 8.79
C VAL A 208 -18.83 16.04 8.34
N ILE A 209 -20.06 15.54 8.44
CA ILE A 209 -21.24 16.33 8.12
C ILE A 209 -21.59 17.27 9.28
N LYS A 210 -21.32 16.87 10.53
CA LYS A 210 -21.48 17.76 11.69
C LYS A 210 -20.58 19.00 11.61
N SER A 211 -19.31 18.83 11.23
CA SER A 211 -18.40 19.98 11.06
C SER A 211 -18.91 20.93 9.96
N TYR A 212 -19.40 20.38 8.84
CA TYR A 212 -19.97 21.17 7.75
C TYR A 212 -21.23 21.95 8.16
N ILE A 213 -22.12 21.34 8.97
CA ILE A 213 -23.36 21.97 9.45
C ILE A 213 -23.06 23.08 10.47
N ILE A 214 -22.09 22.86 11.37
CA ILE A 214 -21.67 23.85 12.37
C ILE A 214 -21.02 25.06 11.70
N ASP A 215 -20.13 24.85 10.72
CA ASP A 215 -19.46 25.92 9.99
C ASP A 215 -20.41 26.70 9.06
N SER A 216 -21.52 26.09 8.62
CA SER A 216 -22.51 26.72 7.72
C SER A 216 -23.64 27.46 8.47
N GLY A 217 -23.67 27.43 9.80
CA GLY A 217 -24.71 28.09 10.60
C GLY A 217 -26.13 27.51 10.46
N ILE A 218 -26.27 26.31 9.88
CA ILE A 218 -27.56 25.68 9.63
C ILE A 218 -28.05 24.95 10.90
N SER A 219 -29.18 25.39 11.45
CA SER A 219 -29.81 24.67 12.57
C SER A 219 -30.32 23.30 12.11
N LEU A 220 -29.95 22.25 12.84
CA LEU A 220 -30.34 20.85 12.58
C LEU A 220 -31.86 20.59 12.57
N LYS A 221 -32.69 21.57 12.95
CA LYS A 221 -34.15 21.48 12.87
C LYS A 221 -34.73 21.69 11.47
N THR A 222 -33.96 22.22 10.51
CA THR A 222 -34.51 22.70 9.23
C THR A 222 -34.34 21.71 8.06
N LEU A 223 -33.78 20.52 8.28
CA LEU A 223 -33.48 19.55 7.21
C LEU A 223 -34.53 18.44 7.04
N VAL A 224 -35.73 18.62 7.59
CA VAL A 224 -36.86 17.69 7.37
C VAL A 224 -38.12 18.50 7.05
N SER A 225 -38.30 18.80 5.77
CA SER A 225 -39.61 19.00 5.13
C SER A 225 -39.61 18.24 3.81
#